data_AF-A0A8H4RRU3-F1
#
_entry.id   AF-A0A8H4RRU3-F1
#
_cell.length_a   1.000
_cell.length_b   1.000
_cell.length_c   1.000
_cell.angle_alpha   90.00
_cell.angle_beta   90.00
_cell.angle_gamma   90.00
#
_symmetry.space_group_name_H-M   'P 1'
#
loop_
_entity.id
_entity.type
_entity.pdbx_description
1 polymer ?
#
loop_
_entity_poly.entity_id
_entity_poly.type
_entity_poly.pdbx_seq_one_letter_code
_entity_poly.pdbx_strand_id
1 'polypeptide(L)'
;MIAIGMKGASGSTVFNLACNVGFSVIRMASAFANWYMVDGKTPGVIAMFAVFMATWFYFAARYPRFLTGVVAGALTHVLVIGYALQVRVIGIKIATATGQPYYPTYELAPYRLLIVVAGSFIVYIWTIFPVPITEGSVLRRNMGASFFLLASYLSSVTTTVDHRIQNKEGDMTIKSSPGRQLKKLRSKLLDQQIPLLNSMRQNLVDMSWEPTFGGDFPKDTYTAFIKEIQDQYLTVISYSSSAFSNAHSSSSTWLTSFAASRVTPDNKSHKMTSLLALLSASIRNNQALPP
;
A
#
# COMPACT_ATOMS: atom_id res chain seq x y z
N MET A 1 16.33 11.88 -6.16
CA MET A 1 14.92 11.42 -6.04
C MET A 1 14.78 9.89 -5.94
N ILE A 2 15.85 9.13 -5.71
CA ILE A 2 15.78 7.65 -5.69
C ILE A 2 15.11 7.12 -4.40
N ALA A 3 15.18 7.87 -3.29
CA ALA A 3 14.67 7.43 -1.99
C ALA A 3 13.12 7.47 -1.82
N ILE A 4 12.39 8.21 -2.65
CA ILE A 4 10.92 8.39 -2.48
C ILE A 4 10.14 7.10 -2.82
N GLY A 5 10.76 6.17 -3.54
CA GLY A 5 10.14 4.91 -3.98
C GLY A 5 10.57 3.66 -3.21
N MET A 6 11.42 3.78 -2.19
CA MET A 6 11.90 2.60 -1.46
C MET A 6 10.79 2.07 -0.56
N LYS A 7 10.30 0.87 -0.89
CA LYS A 7 9.45 0.08 0.00
C LYS A 7 10.35 -0.98 0.66
N GLY A 8 9.94 -1.48 1.83
CA GLY A 8 10.75 -2.43 2.59
C GLY A 8 10.96 -3.79 1.93
N ALA A 9 10.37 -4.06 0.76
CA ALA A 9 10.46 -5.33 0.05
C ALA A 9 11.17 -5.19 -1.30
N SER A 10 11.85 -6.26 -1.71
CA SER A 10 12.70 -6.33 -2.90
C SER A 10 11.91 -6.12 -4.20
N GLY A 11 10.78 -6.84 -4.39
CA GLY A 11 9.99 -6.82 -5.62
C GLY A 11 9.43 -5.44 -5.95
N SER A 12 8.79 -4.79 -4.98
CA SER A 12 8.27 -3.43 -5.16
C SER A 12 9.36 -2.36 -5.34
N THR A 13 10.55 -2.56 -4.76
CA THR A 13 11.71 -1.70 -5.01
C THR A 13 12.23 -1.87 -6.44
N VAL A 14 12.36 -3.10 -6.93
CA VAL A 14 12.76 -3.40 -8.32
C VAL A 14 11.75 -2.82 -9.32
N PHE A 15 10.45 -2.97 -9.06
CA PHE A 15 9.40 -2.36 -9.88
C PHE A 15 9.52 -0.83 -9.94
N ASN A 16 9.76 -0.17 -8.81
CA ASN A 16 9.94 1.28 -8.77
C ASN A 16 11.22 1.73 -9.49
N LEU A 17 12.32 0.98 -9.39
CA LEU A 17 13.55 1.24 -10.15
C LEU A 17 13.31 1.11 -11.66
N ALA A 18 12.64 0.03 -12.09
CA ALA A 18 12.29 -0.18 -13.50
C ALA A 18 11.40 0.95 -14.02
N CYS A 19 10.39 1.36 -13.25
CA CYS A 19 9.55 2.51 -13.56
C CYS A 19 10.37 3.79 -13.67
N ASN A 20 11.28 4.06 -12.73
CA ASN A 20 12.12 5.26 -12.76
C ASN A 20 13.01 5.32 -14.00
N VAL A 21 13.58 4.19 -14.43
CA VAL A 21 14.36 4.12 -15.67
C VAL A 21 13.46 4.39 -16.88
N GLY A 22 12.29 3.73 -16.96
CA GLY A 22 11.33 3.94 -18.06
C GLY A 22 10.83 5.38 -18.16
N PHE A 23 10.38 5.97 -17.05
CA PHE A 23 9.94 7.37 -17.01
C PHE A 23 11.08 8.36 -17.27
N SER A 24 12.33 8.00 -16.96
CA SER A 24 13.49 8.85 -17.30
C SER A 24 13.74 8.94 -18.80
N VAL A 25 13.50 7.86 -19.55
CA VAL A 25 13.53 7.85 -21.02
C VAL A 25 12.40 8.71 -21.57
N ILE A 26 11.17 8.51 -21.08
CA ILE A 26 9.99 9.28 -21.51
C ILE A 26 10.17 10.78 -21.23
N ARG A 27 10.70 11.11 -20.05
CA ARG A 27 11.06 12.48 -19.69
C ARG A 27 12.04 13.10 -20.69
N MET A 28 13.11 12.38 -21.03
CA MET A 28 14.12 12.87 -21.97
C MET A 28 13.49 13.15 -23.35
N ALA A 29 12.71 12.20 -23.87
CA ALA A 29 12.00 12.35 -25.13
C ALA A 29 11.02 13.54 -25.09
N SER A 30 10.29 13.69 -23.98
CA SER A 30 9.35 14.81 -23.80
C SER A 30 10.05 16.16 -23.71
N ALA A 31 11.23 16.24 -23.08
CA ALA A 31 12.03 17.45 -23.01
C ALA A 31 12.57 17.85 -24.40
N PHE A 32 13.01 16.87 -25.20
CA PHE A 32 13.40 17.11 -26.59
C PHE A 32 12.23 17.56 -27.45
N ALA A 33 11.09 16.86 -27.38
CA ALA A 33 9.89 17.23 -28.11
C ALA A 33 9.47 18.67 -27.79
N ASN A 34 9.46 19.06 -26.52
CA ASN A 34 9.07 20.40 -26.12
C ASN A 34 10.03 21.50 -26.62
N TRP A 35 11.34 21.26 -26.52
CA TRP A 35 12.35 22.25 -26.92
C TRP A 35 12.47 22.41 -28.43
N TYR A 36 12.48 21.29 -29.17
CA TYR A 36 12.72 21.29 -30.61
C TYR A 36 11.47 21.51 -31.46
N MET A 37 10.28 21.11 -30.99
CA MET A 37 9.04 21.35 -31.75
C MET A 37 8.70 22.84 -31.90
N VAL A 38 9.22 23.68 -31.01
CA VAL A 38 8.97 25.12 -30.99
C VAL A 38 10.15 25.93 -31.57
N ASP A 39 11.19 25.25 -32.06
CA ASP A 39 12.42 25.89 -32.57
C ASP A 39 13.04 26.86 -31.52
N GLY A 40 12.90 26.51 -30.23
CA GLY A 40 13.36 27.33 -29.12
C GLY A 40 12.68 28.69 -28.98
N LYS A 41 11.51 28.97 -29.56
CA LYS A 41 10.79 30.24 -29.29
C LYS A 41 10.15 30.21 -27.90
N THR A 42 10.61 31.10 -27.01
CA THR A 42 10.25 31.15 -25.59
C THR A 42 8.74 31.07 -25.29
N PRO A 43 7.85 31.85 -25.94
CA PRO A 43 6.42 31.79 -25.64
C PRO A 43 5.79 30.43 -26.02
N GLY A 44 6.23 29.81 -27.11
CA GLY A 44 5.71 28.50 -27.49
C GLY A 44 6.24 27.37 -26.59
N VAL A 45 7.47 27.48 -26.07
CA VAL A 45 8.04 26.48 -25.15
C VAL A 45 7.24 26.46 -23.85
N ILE A 46 6.81 27.63 -23.36
CA ILE A 46 5.95 27.73 -22.17
C ILE A 46 4.57 27.11 -22.44
N ALA A 47 3.95 27.42 -23.58
CA ALA A 47 2.65 26.85 -23.94
C ALA A 47 2.71 25.32 -24.09
N MET A 48 3.73 24.81 -24.77
CA MET A 48 3.89 23.38 -24.99
C MET A 48 4.28 22.65 -23.69
N PHE A 49 5.08 23.28 -22.83
CA PHE A 49 5.35 22.79 -21.48
C PHE A 49 4.08 22.64 -20.64
N ALA A 50 3.14 23.58 -20.73
CA ALA A 50 1.86 23.44 -20.02
C ALA A 50 1.07 22.20 -20.49
N VAL A 51 1.05 21.90 -21.79
CA VAL A 51 0.40 20.69 -22.34
C VAL A 51 1.10 19.41 -21.87
N PHE A 52 2.43 19.37 -21.91
CA PHE A 52 3.18 18.22 -21.38
C PHE A 52 2.96 18.02 -19.89
N MET A 53 2.91 19.08 -19.09
CA MET A 53 2.63 18.99 -17.65
C MET A 53 1.20 18.52 -17.37
N ALA A 54 0.21 19.01 -18.11
CA ALA A 54 -1.17 18.51 -18.01
C ALA A 54 -1.24 17.00 -18.29
N THR A 55 -0.47 16.53 -19.28
CA THR A 55 -0.35 15.10 -19.60
C THR A 55 0.26 14.32 -18.43
N TRP A 56 1.34 14.80 -17.82
CA TRP A 56 1.93 14.16 -16.63
C TRP A 56 0.93 14.06 -15.46
N PHE A 57 0.17 15.12 -15.17
CA PHE A 57 -0.85 15.09 -14.12
C PHE A 57 -2.02 14.15 -14.44
N TYR A 58 -2.41 14.06 -15.72
CA TYR A 58 -3.41 13.09 -16.15
C TYR A 58 -2.95 11.65 -15.88
N PHE A 59 -1.71 11.30 -16.23
CA PHE A 59 -1.14 9.98 -15.94
C PHE A 59 -1.02 9.72 -14.43
N ALA A 60 -0.65 10.73 -13.64
CA ALA A 60 -0.57 10.63 -12.18
C ALA A 60 -1.93 10.30 -11.55
N ALA A 61 -3.01 10.94 -12.04
CA ALA A 61 -4.36 10.70 -11.55
C ALA A 61 -4.96 9.38 -12.04
N ARG A 62 -4.69 8.99 -13.30
CA ARG A 62 -5.27 7.78 -13.90
C ARG A 62 -4.63 6.49 -13.38
N TYR A 63 -3.32 6.50 -13.10
CA TYR A 63 -2.57 5.32 -12.71
C TYR A 63 -1.77 5.57 -11.41
N PRO A 64 -2.41 5.50 -10.23
CA PRO A 64 -1.73 5.77 -8.95
C PRO A 64 -0.60 4.78 -8.66
N ARG A 65 -0.61 3.60 -9.29
CA ARG A 65 0.47 2.61 -9.20
C ARG A 65 1.83 3.16 -9.67
N PHE A 66 1.83 4.03 -10.68
CA PHE A 66 3.06 4.59 -11.26
C PHE A 66 3.40 5.98 -10.72
N LEU A 67 2.66 6.46 -9.71
CA LEU A 67 2.72 7.84 -9.23
C LEU A 67 4.15 8.31 -8.94
N THR A 68 4.94 7.49 -8.23
CA THR A 68 6.32 7.84 -7.87
C THR A 68 7.19 8.10 -9.10
N GLY A 69 7.13 7.23 -10.11
CA GLY A 69 7.90 7.38 -11.35
C GLY A 69 7.41 8.56 -12.21
N VAL A 70 6.08 8.75 -12.28
CA VAL A 70 5.44 9.84 -13.02
C VAL A 70 5.83 11.20 -12.42
N VAL A 71 5.74 11.34 -11.09
CA VAL A 71 6.11 12.58 -10.39
C VAL A 71 7.60 12.86 -10.52
N ALA A 72 8.46 11.85 -10.38
CA ALA A 72 9.90 12.00 -10.58
C ALA A 72 10.23 12.46 -12.01
N GLY A 73 9.57 11.88 -13.02
CA GLY A 73 9.68 12.26 -14.42
C GLY A 73 9.24 13.70 -14.67
N ALA A 74 8.08 14.09 -14.16
CA ALA A 74 7.53 15.44 -14.29
C ALA A 74 8.45 16.50 -13.66
N LEU A 75 8.88 16.30 -12.41
CA LEU A 75 9.76 17.24 -11.69
C LEU A 75 11.05 17.49 -12.45
N THR A 76 11.62 16.44 -13.01
CA THR A 76 12.88 16.57 -13.73
C THR A 76 12.72 17.07 -15.15
N HIS A 77 11.56 16.89 -15.79
CA HIS A 77 11.20 17.62 -17.01
C HIS A 77 11.18 19.14 -16.73
N VAL A 78 10.54 19.57 -15.64
CA VAL A 78 10.53 20.98 -15.21
C VAL A 78 11.95 21.51 -15.01
N LEU A 79 12.83 20.73 -14.38
CA LEU A 79 14.22 21.14 -14.16
C LEU A 79 15.00 21.33 -15.46
N VAL A 80 14.80 20.48 -16.48
CA VAL A 80 15.51 20.59 -17.77
C VAL A 80 15.07 21.85 -18.51
N ILE A 81 13.76 22.09 -18.60
CA ILE A 81 13.23 23.25 -19.33
C ILE A 81 13.44 24.54 -18.55
N GLY A 82 13.23 24.50 -17.23
CA GLY A 82 13.48 25.62 -16.33
C GLY A 82 14.93 26.08 -16.41
N TYR A 83 15.90 25.16 -16.43
CA TYR A 83 17.31 25.49 -16.63
C TYR A 83 17.55 26.18 -17.99
N ALA A 84 16.99 25.64 -19.08
CA ALA A 84 17.18 26.20 -20.41
C ALA A 84 16.55 27.61 -20.56
N LEU A 85 15.40 27.86 -19.93
CA LEU A 85 14.76 29.17 -19.87
C LEU A 85 15.53 30.14 -18.96
N GLN A 86 16.03 29.68 -17.82
CA GLN A 86 16.82 30.47 -16.89
C GLN A 86 18.10 31.00 -17.54
N VAL A 87 18.82 30.16 -18.29
CA VAL A 87 20.05 30.58 -18.99
C VAL A 87 19.76 31.64 -20.06
N ARG A 88 18.58 31.60 -20.70
CA ARG A 88 18.20 32.64 -21.67
C ARG A 88 17.96 34.01 -21.03
N VAL A 89 17.44 34.05 -19.80
CA VAL A 89 17.17 35.32 -19.10
C VAL A 89 18.44 35.86 -18.43
N ILE A 90 19.21 34.99 -17.78
CA ILE A 90 20.37 35.38 -16.97
C ILE A 90 21.66 35.51 -17.81
N GLY A 91 21.73 34.80 -18.93
CA GLY A 91 22.91 34.73 -19.78
C GLY A 91 23.96 33.73 -19.28
N ILE A 92 24.73 33.19 -20.23
CA ILE A 92 25.67 32.08 -20.01
C ILE A 92 26.75 32.46 -18.97
N LYS A 93 27.26 33.70 -19.02
CA LYS A 93 28.37 34.17 -18.17
C LYS A 93 28.06 34.14 -16.68
N ILE A 94 26.82 34.49 -16.30
CA ILE A 94 26.39 34.48 -14.89
C ILE A 94 25.99 33.05 -14.48
N ALA A 95 25.39 32.28 -15.38
CA ALA A 95 25.07 30.87 -15.12
C ALA A 95 26.32 30.01 -14.85
N THR A 96 27.45 30.32 -15.49
CA THR A 96 28.74 29.64 -15.24
C THR A 96 29.52 30.21 -14.05
N ALA A 97 29.12 31.37 -13.50
CA ALA A 97 29.82 31.99 -12.37
C ALA A 97 29.73 31.15 -11.08
N THR A 98 28.75 30.25 -10.98
CA THR A 98 28.59 29.31 -9.86
C THR A 98 29.53 28.09 -9.95
N GLY A 99 30.40 28.02 -10.97
CA GLY A 99 31.33 26.89 -11.17
C GLY A 99 30.69 25.66 -11.83
N GLN A 100 29.42 25.74 -12.24
CA GLN A 100 28.74 24.66 -12.95
C GLN A 100 28.90 24.86 -14.48
N PRO A 101 29.47 23.89 -15.22
CA PRO A 101 29.60 23.99 -16.67
C PRO A 101 28.23 24.07 -17.34
N TYR A 102 28.09 24.98 -18.31
CA TYR A 102 26.87 25.12 -19.10
C TYR A 102 26.78 24.00 -20.11
N TYR A 103 25.69 23.23 -20.04
CA TYR A 103 25.36 22.22 -21.04
C TYR A 103 24.08 22.60 -21.78
N PRO A 104 24.09 22.61 -23.12
CA PRO A 104 22.89 22.82 -23.90
C PRO A 104 21.91 21.64 -23.71
N THR A 105 20.63 21.87 -24.01
CA THR A 105 19.53 20.93 -23.73
C THR A 105 19.77 19.53 -24.30
N TYR A 106 20.46 19.42 -25.45
CA TYR A 106 20.78 18.14 -26.09
C TYR A 106 21.79 17.28 -25.31
N GLU A 107 22.68 17.88 -24.52
CA GLU A 107 23.66 17.15 -23.70
C GLU A 107 23.17 16.96 -22.26
N LEU A 108 22.50 17.98 -21.72
CA LEU A 108 22.03 17.94 -20.33
C LEU A 108 21.00 16.83 -20.08
N ALA A 109 20.08 16.63 -21.02
CA ALA A 109 19.04 15.62 -20.89
C ALA A 109 19.58 14.16 -20.85
N PRO A 110 20.48 13.72 -21.76
CA PRO A 110 21.06 12.38 -21.71
C PRO A 110 22.01 12.19 -20.52
N TYR A 111 22.80 13.20 -20.11
CA TYR A 111 23.61 13.07 -18.90
C TYR A 111 22.75 12.82 -17.65
N ARG A 112 21.61 13.51 -17.55
CA ARG A 112 20.65 13.27 -16.45
C ARG A 112 19.98 11.90 -16.53
N LEU A 113 19.84 11.31 -17.71
CA LEU A 113 19.35 9.94 -17.85
C LEU A 113 20.43 8.95 -17.37
N LEU A 114 21.68 9.14 -17.80
CA LEU A 114 22.80 8.27 -17.44
C LEU A 114 23.00 8.22 -15.92
N ILE A 115 22.96 9.37 -15.24
CA ILE A 115 23.07 9.44 -13.77
C ILE A 115 21.93 8.68 -13.09
N VAL A 116 20.71 8.73 -13.62
CA VAL A 116 19.56 8.00 -13.05
C VAL A 116 19.71 6.50 -13.27
N VAL A 117 20.18 6.08 -14.45
CA VAL A 117 20.45 4.66 -14.73
C VAL A 117 21.56 4.14 -13.82
N ALA A 118 22.67 4.87 -13.70
CA ALA A 118 23.78 4.52 -12.80
C ALA A 118 23.33 4.45 -11.33
N GLY A 119 22.57 5.43 -10.86
CA GLY A 119 22.00 5.42 -9.51
C GLY A 119 21.03 4.26 -9.29
N SER A 120 20.20 3.94 -10.29
CA SER A 120 19.26 2.81 -10.22
C SER A 120 19.99 1.47 -10.16
N PHE A 121 21.10 1.34 -10.89
CA PHE A 121 21.95 0.15 -10.88
C PHE A 121 22.64 -0.05 -9.53
N ILE A 122 23.19 1.01 -8.94
CA ILE A 122 23.79 0.95 -7.60
C ILE A 122 22.76 0.53 -6.56
N VAL A 123 21.55 1.11 -6.60
CA VAL A 123 20.48 0.73 -5.66
C VAL A 123 20.00 -0.70 -5.88
N TYR A 124 19.94 -1.17 -7.12
CA TYR A 124 19.60 -2.56 -7.42
C TYR A 124 20.56 -3.55 -6.74
N ILE A 125 21.88 -3.31 -6.84
CA ILE A 125 22.90 -4.14 -6.18
C ILE A 125 22.67 -4.19 -4.66
N TRP A 126 22.48 -3.03 -4.03
CA TRP A 126 22.25 -2.92 -2.58
C TRP A 126 20.87 -3.38 -2.12
N THR A 127 19.93 -3.60 -3.03
CA THR A 127 18.61 -4.17 -2.70
C THR A 127 18.69 -5.70 -2.59
N ILE A 128 19.63 -6.33 -3.31
CA ILE A 128 19.79 -7.79 -3.36
C ILE A 128 20.78 -8.28 -2.29
N PHE A 129 21.88 -7.56 -2.07
CA PHE A 129 22.87 -7.89 -1.02
C PHE A 129 22.66 -7.00 0.21
N PRO A 130 22.65 -7.51 1.47
CA PRO A 130 23.09 -8.82 1.94
C PRO A 130 22.00 -9.90 2.14
N VAL A 131 20.74 -9.54 2.45
CA VAL A 131 19.58 -10.46 2.44
C VAL A 131 18.35 -9.69 1.98
N PRO A 132 17.74 -10.05 0.84
CA PRO A 132 16.55 -9.35 0.36
C PRO A 132 15.36 -9.70 1.26
N ILE A 133 14.63 -8.68 1.71
CA ILE A 133 13.31 -8.88 2.31
C ILE A 133 12.35 -9.20 1.16
N THR A 134 11.94 -10.46 1.07
CA THR A 134 11.11 -10.93 -0.03
C THR A 134 9.66 -10.50 0.10
N GLU A 135 8.97 -10.27 -1.03
CA GLU A 135 7.53 -9.96 -1.02
C GLU A 135 6.75 -11.12 -0.40
N GLY A 136 7.21 -12.36 -0.60
CA GLY A 136 6.63 -13.56 0.03
C GLY A 136 6.75 -13.56 1.56
N SER A 137 7.87 -13.11 2.11
CA SER A 137 8.07 -12.98 3.56
C SER A 137 7.15 -11.90 4.16
N VAL A 138 7.08 -10.74 3.50
CA VAL A 138 6.18 -9.65 3.93
C VAL A 138 4.72 -10.06 3.81
N LEU A 139 4.35 -10.77 2.74
CA LEU A 139 3.01 -11.31 2.53
C LEU A 139 2.61 -12.28 3.65
N ARG A 140 3.47 -13.24 4.02
CA ARG A 140 3.20 -14.15 5.16
C ARG A 140 3.02 -13.38 6.47
N ARG A 141 3.91 -12.43 6.76
CA ARG A 141 3.81 -11.60 7.98
C ARG A 141 2.50 -10.81 8.03
N ASN A 142 2.11 -10.20 6.92
CA ASN A 142 0.85 -9.45 6.81
C ASN A 142 -0.37 -10.37 6.93
N MET A 143 -0.32 -11.56 6.33
CA MET A 143 -1.37 -12.55 6.43
C MET A 143 -1.55 -13.05 7.87
N GLY A 144 -0.45 -13.33 8.58
CA GLY A 144 -0.49 -13.65 10.01
C GLY A 144 -1.12 -12.52 10.82
N ALA A 145 -0.75 -11.26 10.56
CA ALA A 145 -1.39 -10.12 11.22
C ALA A 145 -2.90 -10.03 10.92
N SER A 146 -3.33 -10.31 9.69
CA SER A 146 -4.76 -10.35 9.34
C SER A 146 -5.52 -11.45 10.07
N PHE A 147 -4.96 -12.65 10.20
CA PHE A 147 -5.60 -13.72 10.98
C PHE A 147 -5.72 -13.36 12.46
N PHE A 148 -4.71 -12.70 13.03
CA PHE A 148 -4.77 -12.21 14.41
C PHE A 148 -5.83 -11.13 14.60
N LEU A 149 -5.92 -10.17 13.67
CA LEU A 149 -6.97 -9.15 13.68
C LEU A 149 -8.36 -9.77 13.54
N LEU A 150 -8.50 -10.86 12.76
CA LEU A 150 -9.77 -11.55 12.55
C LEU A 150 -10.21 -12.28 13.82
N ALA A 151 -9.27 -12.98 14.47
CA ALA A 151 -9.51 -13.60 15.78
C ALA A 151 -9.93 -12.55 16.82
N SER A 152 -9.25 -11.40 16.86
CA SER A 152 -9.57 -10.28 17.74
C SER A 152 -10.95 -9.69 17.45
N TYR A 153 -11.32 -9.58 16.17
CA TYR A 153 -12.62 -9.10 15.74
C TYR A 153 -13.74 -10.06 16.13
N LEU A 154 -13.57 -11.35 15.87
CA LEU A 154 -14.51 -12.40 16.25
C LEU A 154 -14.70 -12.43 17.78
N SER A 155 -13.61 -12.35 18.55
CA SER A 155 -13.67 -12.26 20.01
C SER A 155 -14.39 -11.00 20.49
N SER A 156 -14.22 -9.86 19.81
CA SER A 156 -14.94 -8.62 20.15
C SER A 156 -16.45 -8.74 19.85
N VAL A 157 -16.83 -9.44 18.77
CA VAL A 157 -18.24 -9.67 18.43
C VAL A 157 -18.89 -10.62 19.43
N THR A 158 -18.25 -11.73 19.79
CA THR A 158 -18.80 -12.69 20.77
C THR A 158 -18.94 -12.04 22.14
N THR A 159 -17.92 -11.34 22.62
CA THR A 159 -18.00 -10.59 23.89
C THR A 159 -19.07 -9.50 23.87
N THR A 160 -19.27 -8.81 22.74
CA THR A 160 -20.39 -7.88 22.60
C THR A 160 -21.72 -8.60 22.80
N VAL A 161 -21.93 -9.74 22.12
CA VAL A 161 -23.14 -10.57 22.27
C VAL A 161 -23.33 -11.02 23.72
N ASP A 162 -22.27 -11.47 24.39
CA ASP A 162 -22.34 -11.93 25.79
C ASP A 162 -22.65 -10.78 26.76
N HIS A 163 -22.05 -9.60 26.56
CA HIS A 163 -22.39 -8.40 27.31
C HIS A 163 -23.84 -7.96 27.09
N ARG A 164 -24.39 -8.13 25.89
CA ARG A 164 -25.82 -7.87 25.61
C ARG A 164 -26.71 -8.82 26.40
N ILE A 165 -26.42 -10.11 26.29
CA ILE A 165 -27.16 -11.20 26.93
C ILE A 165 -27.21 -11.01 28.45
N GLN A 166 -26.08 -10.61 29.05
CA GLN A 166 -25.97 -10.39 30.49
C GLN A 166 -26.44 -9.00 30.93
N ASN A 167 -26.95 -8.16 30.02
CA ASN A 167 -27.26 -6.74 30.26
C ASN A 167 -26.10 -5.94 30.87
N LYS A 168 -24.85 -6.29 30.53
CA LYS A 168 -23.61 -5.66 31.00
C LYS A 168 -23.00 -4.68 29.98
N GLU A 169 -23.74 -4.28 28.95
CA GLU A 169 -23.27 -3.30 27.96
C GLU A 169 -23.03 -1.90 28.56
N GLY A 170 -23.77 -1.56 29.62
CA GLY A 170 -23.79 -0.22 30.20
C GLY A 170 -24.47 0.80 29.29
N ASP A 171 -24.43 2.07 29.69
CA ASP A 171 -25.02 3.16 28.90
C ASP A 171 -24.12 3.53 27.71
N MET A 172 -24.64 3.39 26.49
CA MET A 172 -23.94 3.71 25.24
C MET A 172 -23.66 5.22 25.08
N THR A 173 -24.34 6.08 25.84
CA THR A 173 -24.05 7.52 25.86
C THR A 173 -22.70 7.82 26.52
N ILE A 174 -22.28 6.99 27.47
CA ILE A 174 -21.04 7.14 28.25
C ILE A 174 -19.85 6.57 27.48
N LYS A 175 -18.78 7.36 27.32
CA LYS A 175 -17.56 6.94 26.58
C LYS A 175 -16.84 5.75 27.22
N SER A 176 -16.96 5.58 28.53
CA SER A 176 -16.31 4.51 29.30
C SER A 176 -17.10 3.18 29.28
N SER A 177 -18.33 3.16 28.75
CA SER A 177 -19.15 1.95 28.83
C SER A 177 -18.54 0.78 28.04
N PRO A 178 -18.65 -0.46 28.57
CA PRO A 178 -18.13 -1.66 27.90
C PRO A 178 -18.60 -1.80 26.44
N GLY A 179 -19.89 -1.53 26.18
CA GLY A 179 -20.45 -1.59 24.82
C GLY A 179 -19.84 -0.58 23.85
N ARG A 180 -19.55 0.65 24.33
CA ARG A 180 -18.93 1.69 23.49
C ARG A 180 -17.45 1.43 23.25
N GLN A 181 -16.74 0.89 24.24
CA GLN A 181 -15.35 0.45 24.07
C GLN A 181 -15.25 -0.67 23.02
N LEU A 182 -16.12 -1.68 23.09
CA LEU A 182 -16.16 -2.76 22.10
C LEU A 182 -16.52 -2.25 20.69
N LYS A 183 -17.46 -1.31 20.57
CA LYS A 183 -17.76 -0.66 19.28
C LYS A 183 -16.54 0.08 18.71
N LYS A 184 -15.81 0.82 19.54
CA LYS A 184 -14.58 1.52 19.14
C LYS A 184 -13.46 0.55 18.76
N LEU A 185 -13.33 -0.57 19.47
CA LEU A 185 -12.36 -1.62 19.13
C LEU A 185 -12.68 -2.24 17.76
N ARG A 186 -13.95 -2.58 17.48
CA ARG A 186 -14.36 -3.11 16.18
C ARG A 186 -14.06 -2.17 15.02
N SER A 187 -14.34 -0.87 15.16
CA SER A 187 -14.01 0.10 14.11
C SER A 187 -12.50 0.21 13.92
N LYS A 188 -11.73 0.28 15.01
CA LYS A 188 -10.26 0.34 14.96
C LYS A 188 -9.65 -0.89 14.28
N LEU A 189 -10.17 -2.09 14.55
CA LEU A 189 -9.70 -3.32 13.91
C LEU A 189 -10.01 -3.33 12.41
N LEU A 190 -11.17 -2.80 12.01
CA LEU A 190 -11.57 -2.68 10.61
C LEU A 190 -10.68 -1.65 9.86
N ASP A 191 -10.42 -0.51 10.49
CA ASP A 191 -9.52 0.52 9.97
C ASP A 191 -8.08 -0.01 9.79
N GLN A 192 -7.66 -0.98 10.60
CA GLN A 192 -6.36 -1.66 10.46
C GLN A 192 -6.36 -2.77 9.40
N GLN A 193 -7.48 -3.48 9.21
CA GLN A 193 -7.56 -4.63 8.30
C GLN A 193 -7.63 -4.20 6.82
N ILE A 194 -8.38 -3.14 6.50
CA ILE A 194 -8.52 -2.64 5.12
C ILE A 194 -7.15 -2.32 4.46
N PRO A 195 -6.27 -1.50 5.07
CA PRO A 195 -4.98 -1.20 4.46
C PRO A 195 -4.08 -2.43 4.37
N LEU A 196 -4.21 -3.38 5.31
CA LEU A 196 -3.47 -4.63 5.31
C LEU A 196 -3.86 -5.53 4.12
N LEU A 197 -5.17 -5.67 3.86
CA LEU A 197 -5.69 -6.40 2.68
C LEU A 197 -5.18 -5.79 1.36
N ASN A 198 -5.23 -4.46 1.26
CA ASN A 198 -4.72 -3.76 0.08
C ASN A 198 -3.21 -3.97 -0.09
N SER A 199 -2.44 -3.94 1.00
CA SER A 199 -1.00 -4.24 0.96
C SER A 199 -0.72 -5.67 0.52
N MET A 200 -1.46 -6.67 1.02
CA MET A 200 -1.26 -8.08 0.62
C MET A 200 -1.53 -8.30 -0.87
N ARG A 201 -2.61 -7.70 -1.40
CA ARG A 201 -2.90 -7.75 -2.85
C ARG A 201 -1.81 -7.06 -3.67
N GLN A 202 -1.31 -5.91 -3.22
CA GLN A 202 -0.24 -5.21 -3.91
C GLN A 202 1.05 -6.05 -3.92
N ASN A 203 1.42 -6.66 -2.80
CA ASN A 203 2.62 -7.50 -2.70
C ASN A 203 2.53 -8.73 -3.63
N LEU A 204 1.35 -9.33 -3.80
CA LEU A 204 1.15 -10.43 -4.77
C LEU A 204 1.45 -10.02 -6.21
N VAL A 205 1.05 -8.80 -6.60
CA VAL A 205 1.33 -8.27 -7.94
C VAL A 205 2.81 -7.91 -8.08
N ASP A 206 3.41 -7.32 -7.05
CA ASP A 206 4.82 -6.91 -7.08
C ASP A 206 5.78 -8.10 -6.98
N MET A 207 5.31 -9.27 -6.52
CA MET A 207 6.07 -10.53 -6.51
C MET A 207 6.44 -11.04 -7.92
N SER A 208 5.83 -10.54 -9.00
CA SER A 208 6.30 -10.85 -10.36
C SER A 208 7.63 -10.17 -10.71
N TRP A 209 8.00 -9.11 -9.98
CA TRP A 209 9.22 -8.32 -10.20
C TRP A 209 10.36 -8.74 -9.28
N GLU A 210 10.13 -9.73 -8.42
CA GLU A 210 11.14 -10.24 -7.51
C GLU A 210 12.01 -11.31 -8.19
N PRO A 211 13.35 -11.25 -8.05
CA PRO A 211 14.21 -12.34 -8.50
C PRO A 211 13.92 -13.61 -7.67
N THR A 212 13.67 -14.73 -8.33
CA THR A 212 13.28 -16.02 -7.72
C THR A 212 14.45 -16.75 -7.08
N PHE A 213 15.01 -16.19 -6.00
CA PHE A 213 15.96 -16.90 -5.17
C PHE A 213 15.21 -17.87 -4.24
N GLY A 214 15.24 -19.17 -4.52
CA GLY A 214 14.68 -20.21 -3.63
C GLY A 214 13.39 -20.89 -4.08
N GLY A 215 13.03 -20.79 -5.36
CA GLY A 215 11.88 -21.50 -5.95
C GLY A 215 10.60 -20.66 -6.06
N ASP A 216 9.59 -21.23 -6.71
CA ASP A 216 8.34 -20.53 -6.97
C ASP A 216 7.48 -20.43 -5.70
N PHE A 217 7.04 -19.22 -5.40
CA PHE A 217 6.09 -18.96 -4.33
C PHE A 217 4.68 -19.36 -4.78
N PRO A 218 3.88 -20.08 -3.97
CA PRO A 218 2.54 -20.55 -4.36
C PRO A 218 1.52 -19.39 -4.35
N LYS A 219 1.54 -18.57 -5.41
CA LYS A 219 0.69 -17.36 -5.53
C LYS A 219 -0.79 -17.67 -5.46
N ASP A 220 -1.23 -18.76 -6.09
CA ASP A 220 -2.66 -19.13 -6.16
C ASP A 220 -3.22 -19.47 -4.78
N THR A 221 -2.46 -20.22 -3.97
CA THR A 221 -2.85 -20.59 -2.61
C THR A 221 -3.00 -19.36 -1.72
N TYR A 222 -2.06 -18.42 -1.79
CA TYR A 222 -2.14 -17.18 -1.00
C TYR A 222 -3.24 -16.24 -1.49
N THR A 223 -3.52 -16.23 -2.80
CA THR A 223 -4.66 -15.48 -3.36
C THR A 223 -5.98 -16.03 -2.83
N ALA A 224 -6.13 -17.35 -2.76
CA ALA A 224 -7.28 -18.00 -2.15
C ALA A 224 -7.41 -17.64 -0.66
N PHE A 225 -6.32 -17.65 0.10
CA PHE A 225 -6.36 -17.26 1.51
C PHE A 225 -6.76 -15.79 1.74
N ILE A 226 -6.26 -14.85 0.93
CA ILE A 226 -6.64 -13.44 1.05
C ILE A 226 -8.14 -13.26 0.79
N LYS A 227 -8.68 -13.99 -0.20
CA LYS A 227 -10.11 -14.00 -0.49
C LYS A 227 -10.91 -14.56 0.68
N GLU A 228 -10.50 -15.71 1.23
CA GLU A 228 -11.15 -16.33 2.38
C GLU A 228 -11.15 -15.41 3.60
N ILE A 229 -10.03 -14.75 3.90
CA ILE A 229 -9.95 -13.77 5.00
C ILE A 229 -10.97 -12.66 4.78
N GLN A 230 -11.04 -12.10 3.58
CA GLN A 230 -11.97 -11.03 3.27
C GLN A 230 -13.43 -11.49 3.42
N ASP A 231 -13.77 -12.66 2.89
CA ASP A 231 -15.10 -13.23 2.95
C ASP A 231 -15.48 -13.56 4.41
N GLN A 232 -14.56 -14.11 5.20
CA GLN A 232 -14.76 -14.37 6.62
C GLN A 232 -14.94 -13.07 7.42
N TYR A 233 -14.21 -12.00 7.11
CA TYR A 233 -14.45 -10.70 7.71
C TYR A 233 -15.84 -10.15 7.39
N LEU A 234 -16.25 -10.21 6.11
CA LEU A 234 -17.56 -9.72 5.66
C LEU A 234 -18.71 -10.51 6.28
N THR A 235 -18.57 -11.82 6.42
CA THR A 235 -19.56 -12.69 7.07
C THR A 235 -19.68 -12.41 8.57
N VAL A 236 -18.57 -12.18 9.29
CA VAL A 236 -18.64 -11.81 10.72
C VAL A 236 -19.26 -10.41 10.88
N ILE A 237 -18.95 -9.47 9.98
CA ILE A 237 -19.58 -8.14 9.97
C ILE A 237 -21.09 -8.27 9.72
N SER A 238 -21.51 -9.02 8.70
CA SER A 238 -22.94 -9.20 8.36
C SER A 238 -23.68 -9.92 9.47
N TYR A 239 -23.11 -10.98 10.04
CA TYR A 239 -23.63 -11.67 11.21
C TYR A 239 -23.82 -10.72 12.38
N SER A 240 -22.80 -9.90 12.69
CA SER A 240 -22.90 -8.93 13.77
C SER A 240 -24.01 -7.91 13.50
N SER A 241 -24.13 -7.41 12.28
CA SER A 241 -25.15 -6.43 11.91
C SER A 241 -26.57 -7.00 12.02
N SER A 242 -26.81 -8.20 11.50
CA SER A 242 -28.12 -8.88 11.56
C SER A 242 -28.48 -9.32 12.98
N ALA A 243 -27.52 -9.85 13.74
CA ALA A 243 -27.74 -10.22 15.14
C ALA A 243 -28.09 -8.98 15.98
N PHE A 244 -27.49 -7.83 15.68
CA PHE A 244 -27.76 -6.59 16.42
C PHE A 244 -29.04 -5.87 15.99
N SER A 245 -29.47 -5.96 14.72
CA SER A 245 -30.75 -5.40 14.28
C SER A 245 -31.94 -6.13 14.91
N ASN A 246 -31.89 -7.47 14.93
CA ASN A 246 -32.98 -8.31 15.43
C ASN A 246 -33.08 -8.31 16.96
N ALA A 247 -31.98 -8.02 17.67
CA ALA A 247 -31.98 -7.87 19.12
C ALA A 247 -32.72 -6.60 19.58
N HIS A 248 -32.69 -5.53 18.79
CA HIS A 248 -33.33 -4.25 19.15
C HIS A 248 -34.86 -4.27 18.98
N SER A 249 -35.38 -5.18 18.15
CA SER A 249 -36.82 -5.34 17.87
C SER A 249 -37.53 -6.35 18.78
N SER A 250 -36.80 -7.13 19.57
CA SER A 250 -37.34 -8.36 20.19
C SER A 250 -37.17 -8.34 21.71
N SER A 251 -38.00 -7.62 22.46
CA SER A 251 -38.14 -7.81 23.92
C SER A 251 -38.91 -9.11 24.22
N SER A 252 -38.41 -10.24 23.73
CA SER A 252 -39.16 -11.50 23.71
C SER A 252 -38.40 -12.59 24.45
N THR A 253 -39.18 -13.50 25.04
CA THR A 253 -38.80 -14.73 25.75
C THR A 253 -37.73 -15.57 25.04
N TRP A 254 -37.56 -15.36 23.73
CA TRP A 254 -36.49 -15.95 22.92
C TRP A 254 -35.09 -15.48 23.33
N LEU A 255 -34.88 -14.19 23.61
CA LEU A 255 -33.57 -13.68 24.04
C LEU A 255 -33.18 -14.25 25.40
N THR A 256 -34.12 -14.39 26.33
CA THR A 256 -33.88 -15.02 27.64
C THR A 256 -33.68 -16.53 27.54
N SER A 257 -34.38 -17.22 26.63
CA SER A 257 -34.17 -18.65 26.35
C SER A 257 -32.80 -18.90 25.67
N PHE A 258 -32.42 -18.03 24.73
CA PHE A 258 -31.12 -18.05 24.08
C PHE A 258 -29.99 -17.73 25.08
N ALA A 259 -30.17 -16.71 25.92
CA ALA A 259 -29.29 -16.37 27.03
C ALA A 259 -29.05 -17.58 27.95
N ALA A 260 -30.13 -18.25 28.36
CA ALA A 260 -30.05 -19.45 29.20
C ALA A 260 -29.29 -20.60 28.50
N SER A 261 -29.48 -20.78 27.19
CA SER A 261 -28.73 -21.77 26.40
C SER A 261 -27.25 -21.42 26.18
N ARG A 262 -26.88 -20.14 26.26
CA ARG A 262 -25.50 -19.62 26.10
C ARG A 262 -24.69 -19.58 27.40
N VAL A 263 -25.30 -19.89 28.55
CA VAL A 263 -24.59 -19.99 29.85
C VAL A 263 -23.50 -21.08 29.83
N THR A 264 -23.59 -22.04 28.91
CA THR A 264 -22.47 -22.93 28.61
C THR A 264 -21.48 -22.20 27.70
N PRO A 265 -20.23 -21.96 28.13
CA PRO A 265 -19.25 -21.24 27.33
C PRO A 265 -19.13 -21.94 25.98
N ASP A 266 -19.40 -21.19 24.90
CA ASP A 266 -19.40 -21.72 23.54
C ASP A 266 -17.97 -22.09 23.15
N ASN A 267 -17.62 -23.33 23.46
CA ASN A 267 -16.31 -23.92 23.22
C ASN A 267 -15.92 -23.82 21.74
N LYS A 268 -16.90 -23.73 20.83
CA LYS A 268 -16.65 -23.60 19.38
C LYS A 268 -16.11 -22.23 18.99
N SER A 269 -16.68 -21.15 19.54
CA SER A 269 -16.21 -19.78 19.27
C SER A 269 -14.78 -19.56 19.78
N HIS A 270 -14.49 -20.03 21.00
CA HIS A 270 -13.14 -19.98 21.56
C HIS A 270 -12.14 -20.88 20.82
N LYS A 271 -12.56 -22.09 20.39
CA LYS A 271 -11.73 -22.94 19.53
C LYS A 271 -11.39 -22.26 18.21
N MET A 272 -12.34 -21.58 17.57
CA MET A 272 -12.09 -20.91 16.30
C MET A 272 -11.18 -19.69 16.44
N THR A 273 -11.35 -18.88 17.48
CA THR A 273 -10.42 -17.76 17.75
C THR A 273 -9.03 -18.24 18.12
N SER A 274 -8.91 -19.30 18.92
CA SER A 274 -7.63 -19.94 19.25
C SER A 274 -6.97 -20.55 18.00
N LEU A 275 -7.72 -21.22 17.13
CA LEU A 275 -7.20 -21.75 15.86
C LEU A 275 -6.67 -20.61 14.99
N LEU A 276 -7.45 -19.54 14.78
CA LEU A 276 -7.01 -18.38 14.00
C LEU A 276 -5.76 -17.71 14.61
N ALA A 277 -5.67 -17.65 15.95
CA ALA A 277 -4.49 -17.13 16.64
C ALA A 277 -3.27 -18.05 16.47
N LEU A 278 -3.44 -19.37 16.59
CA LEU A 278 -2.37 -20.35 16.36
C LEU A 278 -1.91 -20.36 14.90
N LEU A 279 -2.84 -20.26 13.96
CA LEU A 279 -2.56 -20.12 12.53
C LEU A 279 -1.79 -18.81 12.26
N SER A 280 -2.19 -17.71 12.90
CA SER A 280 -1.47 -16.43 12.80
C SER A 280 -0.02 -16.52 13.27
N ALA A 281 0.23 -17.24 14.37
CA ALA A 281 1.55 -17.43 14.94
C ALA A 281 2.42 -18.37 14.08
N SER A 282 1.83 -19.47 13.60
CA SER A 282 2.46 -20.44 12.70
C SER A 282 2.91 -19.78 11.39
N ILE A 283 2.02 -19.03 10.73
CA ILE A 283 2.31 -18.35 9.46
C ILE A 283 3.37 -17.25 9.65
N ARG A 284 3.30 -16.51 10.76
CA ARG A 284 4.24 -15.40 11.03
C ARG A 284 5.64 -15.89 11.37
N ASN A 285 5.77 -17.01 12.08
CA ASN A 285 7.05 -17.55 12.54
C ASN A 285 7.61 -18.65 11.63
N ASN A 286 6.90 -19.00 10.54
CA ASN A 286 7.26 -20.09 9.64
C ASN A 286 7.45 -21.43 10.38
N GLN A 287 6.62 -21.66 11.40
CA GLN A 287 6.63 -22.87 12.23
C GLN A 287 5.40 -23.71 11.87
N ALA A 288 5.55 -25.04 11.90
CA ALA A 288 4.40 -25.94 11.77
C ALA A 288 3.35 -25.62 12.85
N LEU A 289 2.07 -25.89 12.55
CA LEU A 289 1.05 -25.75 13.58
C LEU A 289 1.43 -26.63 14.78
N PRO A 290 1.37 -26.10 16.00
CA PRO A 290 1.50 -26.94 17.18
C PRO A 290 0.37 -27.99 17.17
N PRO A 291 0.64 -29.22 17.62
CA PRO A 291 -0.32 -30.33 17.60
C PRO A 291 -1.57 -30.06 18.44
#